data_AF-A0A3M1YSH9-F1
#
_entry.id   AF-A0A3M1YSH9-F1
#
_cell.length_a   1.000
_cell.length_b   1.000
_cell.length_c   1.000
_cell.angle_alpha   90.00
_cell.angle_beta   90.00
_cell.angle_gamma   90.00
#
_symmetry.space_group_name_H-M   'P 1'
#
loop_
_entity.id
_entity.type
_entity.pdbx_description
1 polymer ?
#
loop_
_entity_poly.entity_id
_entity_poly.type
_entity_poly.pdbx_seq_one_letter_code
_entity_poly.pdbx_strand_id
1 'polypeptide(L)' 'MKTKTLKKNKVNVVTLGCAKNLFDSEILMGQLKANNFEVEHESTSEDYSVVIINTCGFIDEAKQESIDTILAYAQAK' A
#
# COMPACT_ATOMS: atom_id res chain seq x y z
N MET A 1 -24.22 -10.01 -4.60
CA MET A 1 -22.83 -9.49 -4.51
C MET A 1 -22.89 -8.11 -3.84
N LYS A 2 -22.22 -7.90 -2.70
CA LYS A 2 -22.09 -6.57 -2.10
C LYS A 2 -20.91 -5.88 -2.79
N THR A 3 -21.17 -4.93 -3.67
CA THR A 3 -20.12 -4.09 -4.25
C THR A 3 -19.54 -3.21 -3.15
N LYS A 4 -18.23 -3.30 -2.90
CA LYS A 4 -17.54 -2.43 -1.92
C LYS A 4 -17.56 -0.98 -2.43
N THR A 5 -17.90 -0.04 -1.56
CA THR A 5 -17.86 1.40 -1.88
C THR A 5 -16.48 1.93 -1.57
N LEU A 6 -15.76 2.42 -2.59
CA LEU A 6 -14.41 2.97 -2.41
C LEU A 6 -14.46 4.44 -2.00
N LYS A 7 -13.60 4.84 -1.05
CA LYS A 7 -13.38 6.24 -0.69
C LYS A 7 -12.30 6.84 -1.59
N LYS A 8 -12.67 7.92 -2.31
CA LYS A 8 -11.87 8.54 -3.37
C LYS A 8 -10.48 9.05 -2.95
N ASN A 9 -10.31 9.42 -1.67
CA ASN A 9 -9.04 9.96 -1.15
C ASN A 9 -8.40 9.03 -0.11
N LYS A 10 -8.88 7.79 0.02
CA LYS A 10 -8.31 6.82 0.94
C LYS A 10 -7.22 5.99 0.26
N VAL A 11 -6.03 6.00 0.85
CA VAL A 11 -4.82 5.34 0.39
C VAL A 11 -4.41 4.28 1.41
N ASN A 12 -4.17 3.07 0.96
CA ASN A 12 -3.53 2.03 1.76
C ASN A 12 -2.04 1.95 1.38
N VAL A 13 -1.15 2.02 2.36
CA VAL A 13 0.28 1.81 2.16
C VAL A 13 0.62 0.40 2.66
N VAL A 14 1.32 -0.38 1.85
CA VAL A 14 1.85 -1.71 2.19
C VAL A 14 3.36 -1.60 2.15
N THR A 15 4.03 -1.98 3.24
CA THR A 15 5.48 -1.90 3.32
C THR A 15 6.07 -3.30 3.38
N LEU A 16 6.94 -3.61 2.42
CA LEU A 16 7.65 -4.87 2.30
C LEU A 16 9.16 -4.63 2.41
N GLY A 17 9.92 -5.69 2.66
CA GLY A 17 11.37 -5.61 2.73
C GLY A 17 11.91 -5.22 4.11
N CYS A 18 12.63 -4.09 4.19
CA CYS A 18 13.49 -3.79 5.35
C CYS A 18 13.09 -2.50 6.09
N ALA A 19 13.79 -2.22 7.20
CA ALA A 19 13.55 -1.03 8.02
C ALA A 19 13.67 0.31 7.27
N LYS A 20 14.43 0.36 6.16
CA LYS A 20 14.50 1.57 5.31
C LYS A 20 13.15 1.85 4.64
N ASN A 21 12.52 0.80 4.09
CA ASN A 21 11.19 0.92 3.49
C ASN A 21 10.15 1.35 4.53
N LEU A 22 10.26 0.88 5.77
CA LEU A 22 9.38 1.33 6.86
C LEU A 22 9.52 2.82 7.13
N PHE A 23 10.75 3.30 7.31
CA PHE A 23 11.02 4.73 7.53
C PHE A 23 10.52 5.58 6.36
N ASP A 24 10.81 5.16 5.12
CA ASP A 24 10.35 5.87 3.92
C ASP A 24 8.81 5.91 3.83
N SER A 25 8.15 4.80 4.19
CA SER A 25 6.69 4.73 4.26
C SER A 25 6.11 5.68 5.33
N GLU A 26 6.73 5.80 6.50
CA GLU A 26 6.30 6.75 7.54
C GLU A 26 6.35 8.20 7.03
N ILE A 27 7.45 8.57 6.36
CA ILE A 27 7.62 9.91 5.76
C ILE A 27 6.56 10.15 4.68
N LEU A 28 6.37 9.19 3.76
CA LEU A 28 5.37 9.26 2.70
C LEU A 28 3.96 9.41 3.25
N MET A 29 3.60 8.60 4.25
CA MET A 29 2.29 8.67 4.90
C MET A 29 2.07 10.03 5.58
N GLY A 30 3.11 10.59 6.21
CA GLY A 30 3.08 11.94 6.76
C GLY A 30 2.76 13.00 5.69
N GLN A 31 3.41 12.92 4.53
CA GLN A 31 3.17 13.84 3.41
C GLN A 31 1.76 13.69 2.83
N LEU A 32 1.26 12.46 2.67
CA LEU A 32 -0.10 12.21 2.20
C LEU A 32 -1.15 12.78 3.17
N LYS A 33 -0.98 12.57 4.48
CA LYS A 33 -1.85 13.15 5.51
C LYS A 33 -1.84 14.68 5.48
N ALA A 34 -0.66 15.30 5.28
CA ALA A 34 -0.53 16.75 5.14
C ALA A 34 -1.22 17.31 3.88
N ASN A 35 -1.51 16.47 2.89
CA ASN A 35 -2.24 16.82 1.66
C ASN A 35 -3.70 16.32 1.67
N ASN A 36 -4.29 16.11 2.85
CA ASN A 36 -5.70 15.71 3.05
C ASN A 36 -6.09 14.35 2.44
N PHE A 37 -5.15 13.40 2.37
CA PHE A 37 -5.48 11.99 2.09
C PHE A 37 -5.80 11.23 3.39
N GLU A 38 -6.77 10.33 3.35
CA GLU A 38 -7.02 9.35 4.42
C GLU A 38 -6.02 8.20 4.20
N VAL A 39 -5.08 8.00 5.11
CA VAL A 39 -3.98 7.04 4.90
C VAL A 39 -3.97 6.01 6.01
N GLU A 40 -4.00 4.74 5.63
CA GLU A 40 -3.83 3.59 6.51
C GLU A 40 -2.61 2.78 6.08
N HIS A 41 -1.94 2.15 7.05
CA HIS A 41 -0.83 1.24 6.81
C HIS A 41 -1.35 -0.18 6.98
N GLU A 42 -1.21 -1.01 5.95
CA GLU A 42 -1.61 -2.42 5.95
C GLU A 42 -3.07 -2.63 6.40
N SER A 43 -3.97 -1.82 5.83
CA SER A 43 -5.39 -1.86 6.14
C SER A 43 -6.01 -3.23 5.85
N THR A 44 -6.80 -3.71 6.80
CA THR A 44 -7.67 -4.89 6.63
C THR A 44 -8.97 -4.56 5.89
N SER A 45 -9.29 -3.28 5.73
CA SER A 45 -10.44 -2.81 4.96
C SER A 45 -10.06 -2.60 3.50
N GLU A 46 -10.95 -2.96 2.58
CA GLU A 46 -10.75 -2.77 1.13
C GLU A 46 -11.60 -1.61 0.58
N ASP A 47 -11.82 -0.57 1.39
CA ASP A 47 -12.55 0.66 1.01
C ASP A 47 -11.62 1.78 0.48
N TYR A 48 -10.33 1.51 0.32
CA TYR A 48 -9.37 2.45 -0.27
C TYR A 48 -9.45 2.45 -1.81
N SER A 49 -9.20 3.59 -2.43
CA SER A 49 -9.19 3.70 -3.90
C SER A 49 -7.79 3.62 -4.51
N VAL A 50 -6.75 3.77 -3.67
CA VAL A 50 -5.34 3.70 -4.07
C VAL A 50 -4.59 2.80 -3.10
N VAL A 51 -3.70 1.96 -3.63
CA VAL A 51 -2.73 1.19 -2.85
C VAL A 51 -1.31 1.59 -3.27
N ILE A 52 -0.41 1.76 -2.31
CA ILE A 52 1.02 2.01 -2.53
C ILE A 52 1.77 0.83 -1.92
N ILE A 53 2.57 0.13 -2.73
CA ILE A 53 3.41 -0.98 -2.28
C ILE A 53 4.86 -0.49 -2.28
N ASN A 54 5.45 -0.31 -1.11
CA ASN A 54 6.84 0.07 -0.94
C ASN A 54 7.67 -1.19 -0.67
N THR A 55 8.64 -1.50 -1.53
CA THR A 55 9.40 -2.76 -1.48
C THR A 55 10.85 -2.56 -1.89
N CYS A 56 11.63 -3.64 -1.84
CA CYS A 56 13.01 -3.70 -2.27
C CYS A 56 13.13 -4.28 -3.69
N GLY A 57 13.81 -3.55 -4.58
CA GLY A 57 14.02 -3.98 -5.98
C GLY A 57 15.28 -4.81 -6.24
N PHE A 58 16.09 -5.11 -5.22
CA PHE A 58 17.40 -5.76 -5.39
C PHE A 58 17.55 -7.10 -4.65
N ILE A 59 16.75 -7.35 -3.61
CA ILE A 59 16.75 -8.64 -2.90
C ILE A 59 15.79 -9.57 -3.63
N ASP A 60 16.24 -10.76 -4.03
CA ASP A 60 15.44 -11.69 -4.83
C ASP A 60 14.13 -12.11 -4.14
N GLU A 61 14.20 -12.44 -2.85
CA GLU A 61 13.01 -12.79 -2.06
C GLU A 61 12.00 -11.64 -2.00
N ALA A 62 12.47 -10.41 -1.74
CA ALA A 62 11.62 -9.22 -1.66
C ALA A 62 11.02 -8.83 -3.02
N LYS A 63 11.75 -9.04 -4.12
CA LYS A 63 11.21 -8.87 -5.48
C LYS A 63 10.05 -9.82 -5.72
N GLN A 64 10.17 -11.08 -5.30
CA GLN A 64 9.10 -12.04 -5.52
C GLN A 64 7.87 -11.75 -4.65
N GLU A 65 8.08 -11.43 -3.38
CA GLU A 65 7.02 -10.93 -2.49
C GLU A 65 6.30 -9.70 -3.08
N SER A 66 7.06 -8.77 -3.67
CA SER A 66 6.51 -7.59 -4.34
C SER A 66 5.62 -7.96 -5.52
N ILE A 67 6.08 -8.87 -6.40
CA ILE A 67 5.33 -9.27 -7.59
C ILE A 67 4.02 -9.95 -7.17
N ASP A 68 4.09 -10.89 -6.23
CA ASP A 68 2.93 -11.62 -5.73
C ASP A 68 1.91 -10.67 -5.11
N THR A 69 2.39 -9.71 -4.30
CA THR A 69 1.55 -8.67 -3.70
C THR A 69 0.87 -7.80 -4.75
N ILE A 70 1.60 -7.31 -5.76
CA ILE A 70 1.04 -6.51 -6.86
C ILE A 70 -0.06 -7.30 -7.58
N LEU A 71 0.18 -8.57 -7.90
CA LEU A 71 -0.78 -9.43 -8.59
C LEU A 71 -2.04 -9.68 -7.73
N ALA A 72 -1.89 -9.87 -6.42
CA ALA A 72 -3.01 -10.03 -5.50
C ALA A 72 -3.93 -8.79 -5.50
N TYR A 73 -3.36 -7.59 -5.38
CA TYR A 73 -4.15 -6.35 -5.42
C TYR A 73 -4.73 -6.06 -6.81
N ALA A 74 -4.05 -6.46 -7.89
CA ALA A 74 -4.57 -6.30 -9.25
C ALA A 74 -5.78 -7.20 -9.53
N GLN A 75 -5.82 -8.41 -8.94
CA GLN A 75 -6.93 -9.37 -9.10
C GLN A 75 -8.11 -9.10 -8.15
N ALA A 76 -7.88 -8.43 -7.03
CA ALA A 76 -8.94 -8.10 -6.06
C ALA A 76 -9.93 -7.04 -6.57
N LYS A 77 -9.68 -6.47 -7.75
CA LYS A 77 -10.46 -5.41 -8.39
C LYS A 77 -11.39 -5.95 -9.47
#